data_AF-A0AAW8WGX1-F1
#
_entry.id   AF-A0AAW8WGX1-F1
#
_cell.length_a   1.000
_cell.length_b   1.000
_cell.length_c   1.000
_cell.angle_alpha   90.00
_cell.angle_beta   90.00
_cell.angle_gamma   90.00
#
_symmetry.space_group_name_H-M   'P 1'
#
loop_
_entity.id
_entity.type
_entity.pdbx_description
1 polymer ?
#
loop_
_entity_poly.entity_id
_entity_poly.type
_entity_poly.pdbx_seq_one_letter_code
_entity_poly.pdbx_strand_id
1 'polypeptide(L)'
;LDVSTAQFSPAELEKQNKDLVNHANDFLTDDDSGLPVFLEPEAVQLLSFWCRTPQQMRRFIGIILNAKYRVEKDHQDIGVIIPLDDEELKPLMTKALRRYFNALRSNEKHIKNVENYLYGTMQNLFWVWRNKQAAREYAAKHPEEQNADNERTWS
;
A
#
# COMPACT_ATOMS: atom_id res chain seq x y z
N LEU A 1 29.00 16.83 -13.97
CA LEU A 1 29.27 15.64 -13.14
C LEU A 1 28.69 14.45 -13.89
N ASP A 2 29.48 13.43 -14.22
CA ASP A 2 28.98 12.17 -14.81
C ASP A 2 28.81 11.15 -13.67
N VAL A 3 27.56 10.84 -13.33
CA VAL A 3 27.18 9.85 -12.30
C VAL A 3 26.54 8.62 -12.94
N SER A 4 26.85 8.37 -14.22
CA SER A 4 26.39 7.17 -14.92
C SER A 4 26.84 5.90 -14.20
N THR A 5 25.97 4.90 -14.15
CA THR A 5 26.26 3.59 -13.56
C THR A 5 27.43 2.88 -14.25
N ALA A 6 27.77 3.27 -15.48
CA ALA A 6 28.92 2.74 -16.22
C ALA A 6 30.28 3.10 -15.61
N GLN A 7 30.34 4.09 -14.71
CA GLN A 7 31.57 4.57 -14.07
C GLN A 7 31.88 3.87 -12.73
N PHE A 8 30.96 3.05 -12.22
CA PHE A 8 31.10 2.40 -10.92
C PHE A 8 31.29 0.89 -11.08
N SER A 9 32.11 0.31 -10.21
CA SER A 9 32.21 -1.14 -10.08
C SER A 9 30.90 -1.75 -9.53
N PRO A 10 30.63 -3.04 -9.77
CA PRO A 10 29.46 -3.71 -9.21
C PRO A 10 29.35 -3.61 -7.68
N ALA A 11 30.48 -3.66 -6.96
CA ALA A 11 30.50 -3.56 -5.50
C ALA A 11 30.16 -2.14 -5.00
N GLU A 12 30.61 -1.12 -5.72
CA GLU A 12 30.23 0.27 -5.43
C GLU A 12 28.74 0.49 -5.67
N LEU A 13 28.20 0.00 -6.78
CA LEU A 13 26.77 0.06 -7.06
C LEU A 13 25.94 -0.68 -6.01
N GLU A 14 26.37 -1.87 -5.57
CA GLU A 14 25.69 -2.60 -4.50
C GLU A 14 25.69 -1.81 -3.18
N LYS A 15 26.83 -1.22 -2.82
CA LYS A 15 26.95 -0.39 -1.62
C LYS A 15 26.04 0.85 -1.70
N GLN A 16 26.04 1.55 -2.83
CA GLN A 16 25.18 2.72 -3.08
C GLN A 16 23.69 2.33 -3.02
N ASN A 17 23.30 1.25 -3.68
CA ASN A 17 21.92 0.78 -3.67
C ASN A 17 21.46 0.37 -2.28
N LYS A 18 22.31 -0.33 -1.52
CA LYS A 18 22.00 -0.74 -0.15
C LYS A 18 21.84 0.45 0.77
N ASP A 19 22.70 1.45 0.63
CA ASP A 19 22.61 2.70 1.38
C ASP A 19 21.27 3.43 1.12
N LEU A 20 20.94 3.66 -0.15
CA LEU A 20 19.70 4.33 -0.55
C LEU A 20 18.44 3.57 -0.11
N VAL A 21 18.46 2.25 -0.17
CA VAL A 21 17.33 1.41 0.26
C VAL A 21 17.18 1.39 1.78
N ASN A 22 18.27 1.34 2.53
CA ASN A 22 18.24 1.34 4.00
C ASN A 22 17.75 2.66 4.57
N HIS A 23 18.13 3.78 3.95
CA HIS A 23 17.73 5.13 4.35
C HIS A 23 16.47 5.61 3.62
N ALA A 24 15.76 4.72 2.92
CA ALA A 24 14.53 5.06 2.20
C ALA A 24 13.47 5.71 3.07
N ASN A 25 13.40 5.32 4.34
CA ASN A 25 12.50 5.91 5.31
C ASN A 25 12.74 7.43 5.46
N ASP A 26 14.01 7.85 5.46
CA ASP A 26 14.40 9.22 5.78
C ASP A 26 13.94 10.23 4.72
N PHE A 27 13.62 9.79 3.50
CA PHE A 27 13.17 10.66 2.41
C PHE A 27 11.85 10.27 1.75
N LEU A 28 11.32 9.06 1.99
CA LEU A 28 10.00 8.66 1.47
C LEU A 28 8.86 8.93 2.46
N THR A 29 9.17 9.18 3.73
CA THR A 29 8.18 9.55 4.75
C THR A 29 8.34 10.99 5.23
N ASP A 30 9.16 11.78 4.56
CA ASP A 30 9.33 13.20 4.85
C ASP A 30 8.19 13.99 4.18
N ASP A 31 7.38 14.69 4.98
CA ASP A 31 6.27 15.52 4.51
C ASP A 31 6.77 16.69 3.62
N ASP A 32 8.03 17.11 3.78
CA ASP A 32 8.66 18.15 2.95
C ASP A 32 9.16 17.62 1.59
N SER A 33 9.14 16.30 1.37
CA SER A 33 9.67 15.67 0.14
C SER A 33 8.79 15.86 -1.11
N GLY A 34 7.56 16.35 -0.95
CA GLY A 34 6.58 16.52 -2.05
C GLY A 34 6.04 15.21 -2.63
N LEU A 35 6.46 14.06 -2.11
CA LEU A 35 5.83 12.76 -2.38
C LEU A 35 4.72 12.52 -1.34
N PRO A 36 3.58 11.92 -1.73
CA PRO A 36 2.55 11.59 -0.74
C PRO A 36 3.12 10.62 0.30
N VAL A 37 3.23 11.07 1.55
CA VAL A 37 3.63 10.21 2.68
C VAL A 37 2.46 9.31 3.07
N PHE A 38 2.28 8.25 2.28
CA PHE A 38 1.17 7.32 2.47
C PHE A 38 1.57 5.99 3.10
N LEU A 39 2.85 5.62 3.07
CA LEU A 39 3.35 4.44 3.76
C LEU A 39 3.85 4.85 5.13
N GLU A 40 3.49 4.06 6.15
CA GLU A 40 4.08 4.20 7.47
C GLU A 40 5.57 3.84 7.43
N PRO A 41 6.40 4.37 8.36
CA PRO A 41 7.80 4.02 8.46
C PRO A 41 8.06 2.51 8.51
N GLU A 42 7.19 1.78 9.20
CA GLU A 42 7.24 0.32 9.29
C GLU A 42 7.06 -0.36 7.92
N ALA A 43 6.18 0.16 7.06
CA ALA A 43 5.99 -0.35 5.71
C ALA A 43 7.20 -0.06 4.82
N VAL A 44 7.79 1.13 4.94
CA VAL A 44 9.01 1.49 4.18
C VAL A 44 10.20 0.63 4.62
N GLN A 45 10.38 0.43 5.92
CA GLN A 45 11.39 -0.48 6.47
C GLN A 45 11.15 -1.92 6.00
N LEU A 46 9.90 -2.37 5.94
CA LEU A 46 9.60 -3.69 5.40
C LEU A 46 10.01 -3.78 3.93
N LEU A 47 9.72 -2.79 3.10
CA LEU A 47 10.17 -2.76 1.70
C LEU A 47 11.70 -2.78 1.57
N SER A 48 12.44 -2.13 2.48
CA SER A 48 13.90 -2.10 2.45
C SER A 48 14.55 -3.47 2.69
N PHE A 49 13.90 -4.37 3.43
CA PHE A 49 14.38 -5.75 3.58
C PHE A 49 14.27 -6.59 2.30
N TRP A 50 13.39 -6.22 1.36
CA TRP A 50 13.10 -7.00 0.16
C TRP A 50 13.63 -6.37 -1.11
N CYS A 51 13.75 -5.04 -1.15
CA CYS A 51 14.33 -4.33 -2.27
C CYS A 51 15.86 -4.38 -2.21
N ARG A 52 16.50 -4.57 -3.36
CA ARG A 52 17.96 -4.46 -3.53
C ARG A 52 18.38 -3.16 -4.19
N THR A 53 17.45 -2.44 -4.83
CA THR A 53 17.71 -1.18 -5.51
C THR A 53 16.58 -0.17 -5.28
N PRO A 54 16.85 1.14 -5.38
CA PRO A 54 15.81 2.18 -5.35
C PRO A 54 14.76 1.99 -6.45
N GLN A 55 15.17 1.45 -7.61
CA GLN A 55 14.26 1.19 -8.71
C GLN A 55 13.24 0.09 -8.37
N GLN A 56 13.65 -0.96 -7.66
CA GLN A 56 12.72 -1.98 -7.16
C GLN A 56 11.73 -1.36 -6.16
N MET A 57 12.22 -0.52 -5.24
CA MET A 57 11.36 0.17 -4.29
C MET A 57 10.32 1.07 -4.97
N ARG A 58 10.76 1.89 -5.93
CA ARG A 58 9.86 2.71 -6.77
C ARG A 58 8.82 1.85 -7.49
N ARG A 59 9.20 0.65 -7.95
CA ARG A 59 8.28 -0.29 -8.62
C ARG A 59 7.23 -0.83 -7.67
N PHE A 60 7.60 -1.21 -6.45
CA PHE A 60 6.64 -1.61 -5.39
C PHE A 60 5.63 -0.49 -5.12
N ILE A 61 6.11 0.74 -4.88
CA ILE A 61 5.26 1.92 -4.66
C ILE A 61 4.33 2.15 -5.85
N GLY A 62 4.86 2.11 -7.08
CA GLY A 62 4.07 2.27 -8.29
C GLY A 62 2.95 1.23 -8.44
N ILE A 63 3.19 -0.03 -8.05
CA ILE A 63 2.15 -1.07 -8.06
C ILE A 63 1.02 -0.74 -7.09
N ILE A 64 1.34 -0.25 -5.88
CA ILE A 64 0.35 0.16 -4.87
C ILE A 64 -0.49 1.33 -5.41
N LEU A 65 0.15 2.36 -5.94
CA LEU A 65 -0.54 3.52 -6.52
C LEU A 65 -1.42 3.13 -7.71
N ASN A 66 -0.93 2.26 -8.60
CA ASN A 66 -1.72 1.77 -9.72
C ASN A 66 -2.95 0.98 -9.27
N ALA A 67 -2.84 0.19 -8.20
CA ALA A 67 -3.96 -0.54 -7.63
C ALA A 67 -5.02 0.42 -7.07
N LYS A 68 -4.62 1.50 -6.38
CA LYS A 68 -5.52 2.57 -5.95
C LYS A 68 -6.26 3.18 -7.15
N TYR A 69 -5.50 3.67 -8.14
CA TYR A 69 -6.09 4.33 -9.31
C TYR A 69 -7.07 3.43 -10.06
N ARG A 70 -6.80 2.12 -10.12
CA ARG A 70 -7.75 1.17 -10.70
C ARG A 70 -9.06 1.14 -9.91
N VAL A 71 -9.01 1.02 -8.58
CA VAL A 71 -10.23 0.94 -7.76
C VAL A 71 -11.05 2.22 -7.88
N GLU A 72 -10.43 3.40 -7.87
CA GLU A 72 -11.13 4.68 -8.08
C GLU A 72 -11.75 4.76 -9.47
N LYS A 73 -11.01 4.36 -10.51
CA LYS A 73 -11.51 4.37 -11.89
C LYS A 73 -12.69 3.42 -12.10
N ASP A 74 -12.59 2.20 -11.57
CA ASP A 74 -13.62 1.16 -11.77
C ASP A 74 -14.93 1.50 -11.03
N HIS A 75 -14.90 2.43 -10.05
CA HIS A 75 -16.05 2.86 -9.24
C HIS A 75 -16.23 4.39 -9.27
N GLN A 76 -15.86 5.01 -10.40
CA GLN A 76 -15.97 6.45 -10.59
C GLN A 76 -17.43 6.92 -10.64
N ASP A 77 -18.33 6.06 -11.12
CA ASP A 77 -19.78 6.28 -11.21
C ASP A 77 -20.43 6.55 -9.86
N ILE A 78 -19.90 5.95 -8.79
CA ILE A 78 -20.32 6.16 -7.40
C ILE A 78 -19.37 7.08 -6.61
N GLY A 79 -18.45 7.76 -7.29
CA GLY A 79 -17.57 8.78 -6.70
C GLY A 79 -16.56 8.25 -5.68
N VAL A 80 -16.04 7.03 -5.87
CA VAL A 80 -15.02 6.46 -4.96
C VAL A 80 -13.73 7.26 -5.02
N ILE A 81 -13.26 7.69 -3.83
CA ILE A 81 -11.96 8.31 -3.61
C ILE A 81 -11.27 7.55 -2.47
N ILE A 82 -9.97 7.27 -2.62
CA ILE A 82 -9.15 6.59 -1.62
C ILE A 82 -8.10 7.58 -1.09
N PRO A 83 -8.29 8.17 0.10
CA PRO A 83 -7.27 8.97 0.77
C PRO A 83 -6.18 8.05 1.35
N LEU A 84 -5.02 7.98 0.70
CA LEU A 84 -3.94 7.09 1.16
C LEU A 84 -3.27 7.56 2.46
N ASP A 85 -3.49 8.81 2.85
CA ASP A 85 -3.02 9.44 4.08
C ASP A 85 -3.96 9.19 5.28
N ASP A 86 -5.11 8.55 5.06
CA ASP A 86 -6.08 8.21 6.11
C ASP A 86 -5.47 7.33 7.22
N GLU A 87 -5.71 7.75 8.47
CA GLU A 87 -5.14 7.14 9.67
C GLU A 87 -5.59 5.68 9.88
N GLU A 88 -6.77 5.28 9.39
CA GLU A 88 -7.21 3.89 9.46
C GLU A 88 -6.65 3.05 8.31
N LEU A 89 -6.44 3.65 7.13
CA LEU A 89 -5.95 2.93 5.95
C LEU A 89 -4.44 2.62 6.02
N LYS A 90 -3.64 3.56 6.52
CA LYS A 90 -2.18 3.43 6.66
C LYS A 90 -1.74 2.11 7.34
N PRO A 91 -2.24 1.77 8.55
CA PRO A 91 -1.90 0.51 9.21
C PRO A 91 -2.36 -0.73 8.44
N LEU A 92 -3.45 -0.63 7.67
CA LEU A 92 -3.97 -1.76 6.89
C LEU A 92 -3.08 -2.04 5.67
N MET A 93 -2.50 -1.02 5.04
CA MET A 93 -1.50 -1.17 3.99
C MET A 93 -0.24 -1.87 4.52
N THR A 94 0.27 -1.45 5.69
CA THR A 94 1.40 -2.11 6.36
C THR A 94 1.11 -3.59 6.63
N LYS A 95 -0.07 -3.92 7.18
CA LYS A 95 -0.51 -5.30 7.40
C LYS A 95 -0.64 -6.09 6.10
N ALA A 96 -1.13 -5.47 5.03
CA ALA A 96 -1.26 -6.11 3.73
C ALA A 96 0.12 -6.44 3.12
N LEU A 97 1.09 -5.52 3.21
CA LEU A 97 2.48 -5.78 2.80
C LEU A 97 3.11 -6.93 3.58
N ARG A 98 2.92 -6.96 4.91
CA ARG A 98 3.40 -8.09 5.73
C ARG A 98 2.81 -9.43 5.29
N ARG A 99 1.50 -9.49 5.04
CA ARG A 99 0.84 -10.70 4.54
C ARG A 99 1.35 -11.10 3.15
N TYR A 100 1.55 -10.13 2.27
CA TYR A 100 2.10 -10.34 0.93
C TYR A 100 3.49 -10.96 1.00
N PHE A 101 4.42 -10.36 1.75
CA PHE A 101 5.77 -10.89 1.89
C PHE A 101 5.82 -12.23 2.62
N ASN A 102 4.94 -12.45 3.59
CA ASN A 102 4.80 -13.76 4.22
C ASN A 102 4.39 -14.84 3.21
N ALA A 103 3.43 -14.56 2.32
CA ALA A 103 3.00 -15.49 1.28
C ALA A 103 4.12 -15.80 0.26
N LEU A 104 4.98 -14.83 -0.04
CA LEU A 104 6.17 -15.07 -0.87
C LEU A 104 7.19 -15.94 -0.15
N ARG A 105 7.43 -15.71 1.15
CA ARG A 105 8.42 -16.46 1.91
C ARG A 105 7.99 -17.89 2.19
N SER A 106 6.71 -18.09 2.57
CA SER A 106 6.18 -19.43 2.86
C SER A 106 6.06 -20.29 1.61
N ASN A 107 5.90 -19.65 0.44
CA ASN A 107 5.74 -20.30 -0.87
C ASN A 107 4.54 -21.27 -0.97
N GLU A 108 3.63 -21.26 0.01
CA GLU A 108 2.44 -22.13 0.05
C GLU A 108 1.50 -21.88 -1.14
N LYS A 109 1.46 -20.63 -1.63
CA LYS A 109 0.58 -20.22 -2.74
C LYS A 109 1.22 -20.38 -4.12
N HIS A 110 2.46 -20.85 -4.20
CA HIS A 110 3.23 -21.01 -5.44
C HIS A 110 3.10 -19.80 -6.39
N ILE A 111 3.29 -18.60 -5.84
CA ILE A 111 3.07 -17.33 -6.54
C ILE A 111 4.08 -17.20 -7.68
N LYS A 112 3.58 -17.23 -8.92
CA LYS A 112 4.42 -17.13 -10.14
C LYS A 112 4.73 -15.69 -10.54
N ASN A 113 3.79 -14.77 -10.31
CA ASN A 113 3.96 -13.35 -10.63
C ASN A 113 3.76 -12.52 -9.37
N VAL A 114 4.88 -12.12 -8.77
CA VAL A 114 4.92 -11.39 -7.50
C VAL A 114 4.30 -10.00 -7.61
N GLU A 115 4.40 -9.35 -8.77
CA GLU A 115 3.87 -8.00 -8.99
C GLU A 115 2.36 -8.01 -9.16
N ASN A 116 1.83 -8.93 -9.97
CA ASN A 116 0.38 -9.11 -10.10
C ASN A 116 -0.25 -9.52 -8.77
N TYR A 117 0.45 -10.35 -7.97
CA TYR A 117 -0.04 -10.73 -6.66
C TYR A 117 -0.09 -9.54 -5.69
N LEU A 118 0.92 -8.65 -5.71
CA LEU A 118 0.90 -7.41 -4.94
C LEU A 118 -0.24 -6.50 -5.40
N TYR A 119 -0.35 -6.29 -6.70
CA TYR A 119 -1.39 -5.46 -7.30
C TYR A 119 -2.78 -5.91 -6.85
N GLY A 120 -3.11 -7.19 -7.00
CA GLY A 120 -4.39 -7.73 -6.54
C GLY A 120 -4.59 -7.65 -5.03
N THR A 121 -3.53 -7.84 -4.23
CA THR A 121 -3.58 -7.67 -2.77
C THR A 121 -3.98 -6.24 -2.38
N MET A 122 -3.41 -5.24 -3.06
CA MET A 122 -3.70 -3.83 -2.80
C MET A 122 -5.06 -3.40 -3.31
N GLN A 123 -5.47 -3.85 -4.51
CA GLN A 123 -6.82 -3.59 -5.02
C GLN A 123 -7.89 -4.11 -4.04
N ASN A 124 -7.74 -5.35 -3.58
CA ASN A 124 -8.67 -5.94 -2.64
C ASN A 124 -8.70 -5.17 -1.31
N LEU A 125 -7.55 -4.75 -0.79
CA LEU A 125 -7.48 -3.93 0.41
C LEU A 125 -8.28 -2.62 0.23
N PHE A 126 -8.00 -1.88 -0.83
CA PHE A 126 -8.63 -0.58 -1.07
C PHE A 126 -10.13 -0.69 -1.27
N TRP A 127 -10.58 -1.69 -2.03
CA TRP A 127 -11.99 -1.96 -2.24
C TRP A 127 -12.72 -2.29 -0.93
N VAL A 128 -12.17 -3.21 -0.12
CA VAL A 128 -12.75 -3.61 1.15
C VAL A 128 -12.81 -2.44 2.14
N TRP A 129 -11.73 -1.65 2.21
CA TRP A 129 -11.70 -0.47 3.08
C TRP A 129 -12.76 0.56 2.68
N ARG A 130 -12.86 0.90 1.38
CA ARG A 130 -13.85 1.88 0.91
C ARG A 130 -15.29 1.42 1.17
N ASN A 131 -15.58 0.13 0.95
CA ASN A 131 -16.90 -0.42 1.26
C ASN A 131 -17.25 -0.32 2.74
N LYS A 132 -16.27 -0.53 3.63
CA LYS A 132 -16.46 -0.32 5.06
C LYS A 132 -16.78 1.13 5.39
N GLN A 133 -16.11 2.10 4.74
CA GLN A 133 -16.43 3.52 4.90
C GLN A 133 -17.85 3.84 4.39
N ALA A 134 -18.21 3.33 3.21
CA ALA A 134 -19.55 3.55 2.63
C ALA A 134 -20.66 2.98 3.54
N ALA A 135 -20.44 1.81 4.13
CA ALA A 135 -21.38 1.22 5.08
C ALA A 135 -21.53 2.07 6.36
N ARG A 136 -20.43 2.64 6.88
CA ARG A 136 -20.48 3.56 8.03
C ARG A 136 -21.20 4.86 7.69
N GLU A 137 -20.94 5.44 6.52
CA GLU A 137 -21.62 6.63 6.02
C GLU A 137 -23.13 6.41 5.85
N TYR A 138 -23.52 5.24 5.31
CA TYR A 138 -24.93 4.85 5.20
C TYR A 138 -25.57 4.73 6.58
N ALA A 139 -24.96 3.95 7.48
CA ALA A 139 -25.44 3.76 8.85
C ALA A 139 -25.62 5.08 9.61
N ALA A 140 -24.70 6.04 9.44
CA ALA A 140 -24.81 7.36 10.06
C ALA A 140 -25.95 8.23 9.49
N LYS A 141 -26.33 8.03 8.22
CA LYS A 141 -27.45 8.72 7.57
C LYS A 141 -28.81 8.07 7.83
N HIS A 142 -28.82 6.79 8.19
CA HIS A 142 -30.02 5.99 8.46
C HIS A 142 -30.01 5.40 9.89
N PRO A 143 -29.98 6.25 10.95
CA PRO A 143 -29.91 5.77 12.33
C PRO A 143 -31.16 4.98 12.76
N GLU A 144 -32.32 5.26 12.18
CA GLU A 144 -33.59 4.54 12.45
C GLU A 144 -33.57 3.07 12.00
N GLU A 145 -32.84 2.72 10.93
CA GLU A 145 -32.72 1.34 10.45
C GLU A 145 -31.88 0.47 11.39
N GLN A 146 -30.95 1.07 12.14
CA GLN A 146 -30.19 0.36 13.18
C GLN A 146 -31.04 0.03 14.41
N ASN A 147 -31.98 0.91 14.76
CA ASN A 147 -32.85 0.74 15.93
C ASN A 147 -33.95 -0.31 15.67
N ALA A 148 -34.45 -0.41 14.44
CA ALA A 148 -35.47 -1.39 14.07
C ALA A 148 -34.97 -2.85 14.15
N ASP A 149 -33.69 -3.10 13.85
CA ASP A 149 -33.08 -4.44 13.99
C ASP A 149 -32.85 -4.83 15.46
N ASN A 150 -32.57 -3.83 16.32
CA ASN A 150 -32.50 -4.03 17.77
C ASN A 150 -33.88 -4.29 18.38
N GLU A 151 -34.95 -3.64 17.91
CA GLU A 151 -36.32 -3.92 18.41
C GLU A 151 -36.83 -5.30 17.99
N ARG A 152 -36.45 -5.80 16.80
CA ARG A 152 -36.82 -7.14 16.32
C ARG A 152 -36.10 -8.30 17.01
N THR A 153 -34.96 -8.05 17.63
CA THR A 153 -34.18 -9.09 18.32
C THR A 153 -34.62 -9.33 19.76
N TRP A 154 -35.46 -8.45 20.31
CA TRP A 154 -36.00 -8.54 21.69
C TRP A 154 -37.52 -8.76 21.76
N SER A 155 -38.19 -9.05 20.64
CA SER A 155 -39.63 -9.35 20.54
C SER A 155 -39.92 -10.83 20.31
#